data_AF-A0A0Q7F4K6-F1
#
_entry.id   AF-A0A0Q7F4K6-F1
#
_cell.length_a   1.000
_cell.length_b   1.000
_cell.length_c   1.000
_cell.angle_alpha   90.00
_cell.angle_beta   90.00
_cell.angle_gamma   90.00
#
_symmetry.space_group_name_H-M   'P 1'
#
loop_
_entity.id
_entity.type
_entity.pdbx_description
1 polymer ?
#
loop_
_entity_poly.entity_id
_entity_poly.type
_entity_poly.pdbx_seq_one_letter_code
_entity_poly.pdbx_strand_id
1 'polypeptide(L)'
;MSTADVVAFVIFAIIWLAYEPLLRVLARDNGMINTDMTVVRGAWMRTMAGRENKFMDGQLLGHTLNSASFFASSNLILIAGAAGVLFGGEGAFRSASSLMVLKTSSRLLFEAQIALMVLALARGLLDFIWAIRQMNYCLAVIGATPTTDDKDFQRQYGSLAAQVLNPALSSFNRGVRGYYFALAAAAWLFGPAAFLTATLAAVALLFSRQRHSPTARAIRELRGVLEKRGD
;
A
#
# COMPACT_ATOMS: atom_id res chain seq x y z
N MET A 1 27.09 -6.63 -16.16
CA MET A 1 26.31 -6.97 -14.95
C MET A 1 26.93 -8.19 -14.33
N SER A 2 27.10 -8.23 -13.02
CA SER A 2 27.61 -9.45 -12.36
C SER A 2 26.51 -10.51 -12.26
N THR A 3 26.87 -11.79 -12.12
CA THR A 3 25.90 -12.86 -11.86
C THR A 3 25.09 -12.58 -10.58
N ALA A 4 25.70 -11.93 -9.58
CA ALA A 4 25.03 -11.55 -8.34
C ALA A 4 23.94 -10.49 -8.55
N ASP A 5 24.14 -9.53 -9.47
CA ASP A 5 23.11 -8.54 -9.82
C ASP A 5 21.88 -9.19 -10.45
N VAL A 6 22.11 -10.14 -11.37
CA VAL A 6 21.03 -10.86 -12.05
C VAL A 6 20.25 -11.70 -11.05
N VAL A 7 20.93 -12.45 -10.18
CA VAL A 7 20.28 -13.27 -9.14
C VAL A 7 19.49 -12.39 -8.18
N ALA A 8 20.06 -11.29 -7.69
CA ALA A 8 19.37 -10.37 -6.79
C ALA A 8 18.12 -9.75 -7.45
N PHE A 9 18.23 -9.35 -8.72
CA PHE A 9 17.10 -8.83 -9.49
C PHE A 9 15.99 -9.87 -9.68
N VAL A 10 16.32 -11.11 -10.04
CA VAL A 10 15.34 -12.18 -10.22
C VAL A 10 14.62 -12.48 -8.89
N ILE A 11 15.36 -12.57 -7.78
CA ILE A 11 14.77 -12.77 -6.45
C ILE A 11 13.85 -11.60 -6.09
N PHE A 12 14.29 -10.35 -6.30
CA PHE A 12 13.45 -9.17 -6.09
C PHE A 12 12.18 -9.24 -6.92
N ALA A 13 12.28 -9.54 -8.22
CA ALA A 13 11.13 -9.60 -9.12
C ALA A 13 10.13 -10.67 -8.68
N ILE A 14 10.61 -11.87 -8.31
CA ILE A 14 9.77 -12.94 -7.78
C ILE A 14 9.08 -12.49 -6.50
N ILE A 15 9.83 -11.94 -5.53
CA ILE A 15 9.26 -11.48 -4.27
C ILE A 15 8.23 -10.37 -4.52
N TRP A 16 8.58 -9.36 -5.30
CA TRP A 16 7.74 -8.19 -5.56
C TRP A 16 6.41 -8.58 -6.22
N LEU A 17 6.45 -9.46 -7.23
CA LEU A 17 5.27 -9.95 -7.93
C LEU A 17 4.46 -10.96 -7.10
N ALA A 18 5.12 -11.84 -6.36
CA ALA A 18 4.46 -12.87 -5.55
C ALA A 18 3.93 -12.34 -4.21
N TYR A 19 4.43 -11.21 -3.71
CA TYR A 19 4.09 -10.69 -2.38
C TYR A 19 2.58 -10.46 -2.21
N GLU A 20 1.92 -9.90 -3.22
CA GLU A 20 0.47 -9.64 -3.14
C GLU A 20 -0.37 -10.93 -3.19
N PRO A 21 -0.19 -11.84 -4.17
CA PRO A 21 -0.83 -13.16 -4.14
C PRO A 21 -0.59 -13.93 -2.84
N LEU A 22 0.66 -13.92 -2.35
CA LEU A 22 1.04 -14.60 -1.12
C LEU A 22 0.30 -14.05 0.10
N LEU A 23 0.20 -12.72 0.21
CA LEU A 23 -0.60 -12.11 1.27
C LEU A 23 -2.08 -12.50 1.17
N ARG A 24 -2.67 -12.59 -0.02
CA ARG A 24 -4.07 -13.01 -0.16
C ARG A 24 -4.29 -14.45 0.29
N VAL A 25 -3.35 -15.35 -0.01
CA VAL A 25 -3.40 -16.75 0.44
C VAL A 25 -3.24 -16.83 1.95
N LEU A 26 -2.22 -16.19 2.51
CA LEU A 26 -1.97 -16.17 3.95
C LEU A 26 -3.08 -15.45 4.73
N ALA A 27 -3.80 -14.51 4.10
CA ALA A 27 -4.89 -13.78 4.73
C ALA A 27 -6.10 -14.66 5.04
N ARG A 28 -6.19 -15.86 4.44
CA ARG A 28 -7.23 -16.86 4.71
C ARG A 28 -7.09 -17.50 6.10
N ASP A 29 -5.89 -17.55 6.67
CA ASP A 29 -5.61 -18.25 7.93
C ASP A 29 -5.99 -17.47 9.21
N ASN A 30 -6.72 -16.35 9.09
CA ASN A 30 -6.98 -15.39 10.16
C ASN A 30 -5.70 -14.82 10.82
N GLY A 31 -5.80 -13.58 11.30
CA GLY A 31 -4.73 -12.96 12.08
C GLY A 31 -3.74 -12.09 11.34
N MET A 32 -4.06 -11.67 10.12
CA MET A 32 -3.52 -10.41 9.59
C MET A 32 -4.45 -9.26 9.94
N ILE A 33 -3.87 -8.16 10.40
CA ILE A 33 -4.62 -6.95 10.74
C ILE A 33 -5.47 -6.45 9.57
N ASN A 34 -5.01 -6.58 8.33
CA ASN A 34 -5.81 -6.17 7.16
C ASN A 34 -7.07 -7.00 6.97
N THR A 35 -7.04 -8.31 7.27
CA THR A 35 -8.23 -9.17 7.27
C THR A 35 -9.12 -8.81 8.45
N ASP A 36 -8.56 -8.65 9.64
CA ASP A 36 -9.36 -8.34 10.83
C ASP A 36 -10.05 -6.97 10.71
N MET A 37 -9.40 -6.00 10.05
CA MET A 37 -9.97 -4.69 9.77
C MET A 37 -11.16 -4.71 8.80
N THR A 38 -11.36 -5.76 7.98
CA THR A 38 -12.55 -5.81 7.12
C THR A 38 -13.82 -5.97 7.93
N VAL A 39 -13.75 -6.69 9.06
CA VAL A 39 -14.88 -6.84 10.00
C VAL A 39 -15.16 -5.53 10.71
N VAL A 40 -14.11 -4.88 11.24
CA VAL A 40 -14.24 -3.57 11.93
C VAL A 40 -14.84 -2.50 11.02
N ARG A 41 -14.38 -2.42 9.77
CA ARG A 41 -14.93 -1.47 8.77
C ARG A 41 -16.35 -1.85 8.33
N GLY A 42 -16.66 -3.15 8.31
CA GLY A 42 -18.03 -3.65 8.11
C GLY A 42 -18.96 -3.13 9.19
N ALA A 43 -18.59 -3.31 10.46
CA ALA A 43 -19.36 -2.83 11.60
C ALA A 43 -19.49 -1.30 11.59
N TRP A 44 -18.43 -0.58 11.21
CA TRP A 44 -18.48 0.87 11.02
C TRP A 44 -19.54 1.27 9.99
N MET A 45 -19.54 0.68 8.79
CA MET A 45 -20.50 1.03 7.75
C MET A 45 -21.94 0.61 8.08
N ARG A 46 -22.15 -0.52 8.75
CA ARG A 46 -23.48 -0.92 9.25
C ARG A 46 -24.01 0.04 10.30
N THR A 47 -23.14 0.49 11.22
CA THR A 47 -23.51 1.49 12.22
C THR A 47 -23.80 2.84 11.57
N MET A 48 -22.98 3.26 10.61
CA MET A 48 -23.15 4.52 9.88
C MET A 48 -24.49 4.59 9.15
N ALA A 49 -24.95 3.47 8.57
CA ALA A 49 -26.23 3.41 7.86
C ALA A 49 -27.44 3.77 8.74
N GLY A 50 -27.37 3.49 10.04
CA GLY A 50 -28.42 3.83 11.02
C GLY A 50 -28.24 5.16 11.76
N ARG A 51 -27.17 5.92 11.48
CA ARG A 51 -26.96 7.22 12.14
C ARG A 51 -27.80 8.31 11.46
N GLU A 52 -28.44 9.16 12.26
CA GLU A 52 -29.13 10.35 11.74
C GLU A 52 -28.13 11.30 11.06
N ASN A 53 -27.06 11.65 11.75
CA ASN A 53 -26.00 12.49 11.22
C ASN A 53 -24.76 11.67 10.81
N LYS A 54 -24.49 11.66 9.50
CA LYS A 54 -23.39 10.91 8.85
C LYS A 54 -22.20 11.80 8.49
N PHE A 55 -22.26 13.09 8.86
CA PHE A 55 -21.22 14.07 8.55
C PHE A 55 -19.85 13.67 9.11
N MET A 56 -19.81 13.16 10.35
CA MET A 56 -18.58 12.68 10.98
C MET A 56 -17.94 11.53 10.19
N ASP A 57 -18.74 10.58 9.70
CA ASP A 57 -18.24 9.45 8.91
C ASP A 57 -17.63 9.91 7.59
N GLY A 58 -18.29 10.86 6.92
CA GLY A 58 -17.75 11.52 5.73
C GLY A 58 -16.45 12.28 6.02
N GLN A 59 -16.35 13.00 7.15
CA GLN A 59 -15.13 13.70 7.55
C GLN A 59 -13.96 12.76 7.84
N LEU A 60 -14.18 11.66 8.58
CA LEU A 60 -13.15 10.65 8.86
C LEU A 60 -12.59 10.02 7.57
N LEU A 61 -13.49 9.69 6.63
CA LEU A 61 -13.07 9.20 5.32
C LEU A 61 -12.37 10.29 4.50
N GLY A 62 -12.82 11.55 4.58
CA GLY A 62 -12.18 12.71 3.96
C GLY A 62 -10.74 12.93 4.45
N HIS A 63 -10.48 12.80 5.75
CA HIS A 63 -9.11 12.85 6.28
C HIS A 63 -8.22 11.72 5.75
N THR A 64 -8.79 10.52 5.61
CA THR A 64 -8.09 9.38 5.01
C THR A 64 -7.78 9.62 3.53
N LEU A 65 -8.72 10.20 2.79
CA LEU A 65 -8.55 10.59 1.39
C LEU A 65 -7.47 11.65 1.22
N ASN A 66 -7.45 12.69 2.06
CA ASN A 66 -6.40 13.72 2.05
C ASN A 66 -5.02 13.11 2.32
N SER A 67 -4.93 12.16 3.26
CA SER A 67 -3.70 11.40 3.51
C SER A 67 -3.27 10.62 2.28
N ALA A 68 -4.20 9.96 1.58
CA ALA A 68 -3.93 9.24 0.35
C ALA A 68 -3.43 10.15 -0.78
N SER A 69 -4.05 11.32 -0.95
CA SER A 69 -3.62 12.35 -1.91
C SER A 69 -2.22 12.86 -1.59
N PHE A 70 -1.91 13.13 -0.30
CA PHE A 70 -0.57 13.53 0.11
C PHE A 70 0.48 12.48 -0.27
N PHE A 71 0.23 11.20 0.02
CA PHE A 71 1.12 10.11 -0.39
C PHE A 71 1.28 10.01 -1.90
N ALA A 72 0.22 10.23 -2.68
CA ALA A 72 0.28 10.24 -4.14
C ALA A 72 1.15 11.40 -4.67
N SER A 73 0.99 12.60 -4.12
CA SER A 73 1.79 13.77 -4.48
C SER A 73 3.27 13.59 -4.14
N SER A 74 3.59 13.09 -2.94
CA SER A 74 4.98 12.75 -2.58
C SER A 74 5.58 11.71 -3.53
N ASN A 75 4.76 10.74 -3.98
CA ASN A 75 5.22 9.70 -4.90
C ASN A 75 5.56 10.29 -6.28
N LEU A 76 4.72 11.21 -6.78
CA LEU A 76 4.98 11.94 -8.03
C LEU A 76 6.29 12.75 -7.97
N ILE A 77 6.58 13.40 -6.84
CA ILE A 77 7.83 14.14 -6.65
C ILE A 77 9.04 13.18 -6.72
N LEU A 78 8.96 12.02 -6.06
CA LEU A 78 10.03 11.02 -6.12
C LEU A 78 10.21 10.45 -7.53
N ILE A 79 9.12 10.17 -8.23
CA ILE A 79 9.16 9.73 -9.63
C ILE A 79 9.83 10.82 -10.49
N ALA A 80 9.46 12.08 -10.33
CA ALA A 80 10.05 13.19 -11.09
C ALA A 80 11.56 13.32 -10.82
N GLY A 81 11.99 13.24 -9.55
CA GLY A 81 13.40 13.27 -9.19
C GLY A 81 14.19 12.09 -9.77
N ALA A 82 13.65 10.88 -9.65
CA ALA A 82 14.26 9.67 -10.20
C ALA A 82 14.30 9.66 -11.73
N ALA A 83 13.20 10.08 -12.38
CA ALA A 83 13.13 10.21 -13.82
C ALA A 83 14.09 11.28 -14.34
N GLY A 84 14.25 12.40 -13.63
CA GLY A 84 15.25 13.41 -13.95
C GLY A 84 16.68 12.86 -13.96
N VAL A 85 17.01 11.99 -13.00
CA VAL A 85 18.30 11.28 -12.99
C VAL A 85 18.40 10.28 -14.14
N LEU A 86 17.34 9.53 -14.43
CA LEU A 86 17.31 8.54 -15.50
C LEU A 86 17.50 9.17 -16.90
N PHE A 87 16.83 10.29 -17.15
CA PHE A 87 16.88 10.99 -18.43
C PHE A 87 18.00 12.04 -18.51
N GLY A 88 18.74 12.27 -17.43
CA GLY A 88 19.88 13.21 -17.37
C GLY A 88 21.13 12.75 -18.11
N GLY A 89 21.13 11.53 -18.67
CA GLY A 89 22.19 11.01 -19.53
C GLY A 89 23.56 10.92 -18.85
N GLU A 90 24.62 11.23 -19.62
CA GLU A 90 26.02 11.09 -19.19
C GLU A 90 26.35 11.96 -17.96
N GLY A 91 25.75 13.14 -17.85
CA GLY A 91 25.98 14.09 -16.76
C GLY A 91 25.51 13.54 -15.42
N ALA A 92 24.28 13.02 -15.37
CA ALA A 92 23.72 12.40 -14.16
C ALA A 92 24.53 11.18 -13.71
N PHE A 93 24.95 10.33 -14.67
CA PHE A 93 25.81 9.18 -14.39
C PHE A 93 27.18 9.59 -13.81
N ARG A 94 27.82 10.61 -14.37
CA ARG A 94 29.12 11.11 -13.87
C ARG A 94 29.00 11.70 -12.46
N SER A 95 27.95 12.47 -12.19
CA SER A 95 27.68 13.01 -10.86
C SER A 95 27.38 11.93 -9.83
N ALA A 96 26.70 10.85 -10.23
CA ALA A 96 26.45 9.71 -9.35
C ALA A 96 27.72 8.88 -9.12
N SER A 97 28.44 8.52 -10.17
CA SER A 97 29.65 7.68 -10.08
C SER A 97 30.82 8.34 -9.33
N SER A 98 30.82 9.66 -9.14
CA SER A 98 31.78 10.34 -8.26
C SER A 98 31.56 10.05 -6.77
N LEU A 99 30.39 9.53 -6.39
CA LEU A 99 30.09 9.14 -5.01
C LEU A 99 30.74 7.79 -4.70
N MET A 100 31.68 7.77 -3.75
CA MET A 100 32.41 6.58 -3.32
C MET A 100 31.52 5.42 -2.80
N VAL A 101 30.30 5.76 -2.39
CA VAL A 101 29.32 4.81 -1.83
C VAL A 101 28.57 4.04 -2.94
N LEU A 102 28.52 4.57 -4.17
CA LEU A 102 27.79 3.97 -5.28
C LEU A 102 28.64 2.92 -5.99
N LYS A 103 28.12 1.68 -6.07
CA LYS A 103 28.81 0.54 -6.68
C LYS A 103 28.26 0.22 -8.07
N THR A 104 28.00 1.23 -8.88
CA THR A 104 27.48 1.01 -10.24
C THR A 104 28.65 0.84 -11.21
N SER A 105 28.71 -0.31 -11.89
CA SER A 105 29.84 -0.65 -12.77
C SER A 105 29.69 -0.12 -14.20
N SER A 106 28.46 0.17 -14.63
CA SER A 106 28.19 0.66 -15.99
C SER A 106 26.99 1.61 -16.02
N ARG A 107 26.98 2.49 -17.01
CA ARG A 107 25.86 3.42 -17.26
C ARG A 107 24.54 2.68 -17.45
N LEU A 108 24.54 1.59 -18.22
CA LEU A 108 23.34 0.77 -18.44
C LEU A 108 22.80 0.16 -17.13
N LEU A 109 23.68 -0.30 -16.24
CA LEU A 109 23.25 -0.83 -14.94
C LEU A 109 22.63 0.27 -14.08
N PHE A 110 23.25 1.45 -14.05
CA PHE A 110 22.72 2.60 -13.32
C PHE A 110 21.33 3.01 -13.83
N GLU A 111 21.15 3.14 -15.14
CA GLU A 111 19.86 3.44 -15.75
C GLU A 111 18.82 2.35 -15.41
N ALA A 112 19.20 1.06 -15.44
CA ALA A 112 18.31 -0.04 -15.05
C ALA A 112 17.91 0.01 -13.56
N GLN A 113 18.84 0.36 -12.66
CA GLN A 113 18.57 0.51 -11.22
C GLN A 113 17.55 1.62 -10.95
N ILE A 114 17.76 2.79 -11.56
CA ILE A 114 16.83 3.91 -11.42
C ILE A 114 15.49 3.59 -12.09
N ALA A 115 15.49 2.97 -13.27
CA ALA A 115 14.27 2.55 -13.95
C ALA A 115 13.45 1.56 -13.10
N LEU A 116 14.09 0.59 -12.43
CA LEU A 116 13.41 -0.34 -11.53
C LEU A 116 12.76 0.40 -10.35
N MET A 117 13.46 1.37 -9.76
CA MET A 117 12.91 2.21 -8.69
C MET A 117 11.69 3.02 -9.18
N VAL A 118 11.79 3.65 -10.35
CA VAL A 118 10.68 4.37 -10.98
C VAL A 118 9.49 3.45 -11.25
N LEU A 119 9.72 2.24 -11.75
CA LEU A 119 8.67 1.24 -12.00
C LEU A 119 7.97 0.83 -10.70
N ALA A 120 8.72 0.62 -9.61
CA ALA A 120 8.14 0.31 -8.30
C ALA A 120 7.28 1.47 -7.76
N LEU A 121 7.78 2.72 -7.87
CA LEU A 121 7.03 3.92 -7.48
C LEU A 121 5.78 4.10 -8.33
N ALA A 122 5.88 3.94 -9.66
CA ALA A 122 4.76 4.06 -10.59
C ALA A 122 3.68 3.03 -10.31
N ARG A 123 4.05 1.77 -10.04
CA ARG A 123 3.11 0.72 -9.64
C ARG A 123 2.36 1.09 -8.36
N GLY A 124 3.05 1.68 -7.37
CA GLY A 124 2.43 2.18 -6.15
C GLY A 124 1.54 3.41 -6.37
N LEU A 125 1.93 4.31 -7.28
CA LEU A 125 1.14 5.49 -7.67
C LEU A 125 -0.21 5.09 -8.24
N LEU A 126 -0.24 4.09 -9.13
CA LEU A 126 -1.47 3.58 -9.71
C LEU A 126 -2.42 3.04 -8.64
N ASP A 127 -1.90 2.35 -7.62
CA ASP A 127 -2.71 1.91 -6.48
C ASP A 127 -3.25 3.07 -5.64
N PHE A 128 -2.49 4.15 -5.45
CA PHE A 128 -2.98 5.35 -4.77
C PHE A 128 -4.09 6.05 -5.55
N ILE A 129 -3.92 6.23 -6.86
CA ILE A 129 -4.96 6.81 -7.73
C ILE A 129 -6.24 5.97 -7.64
N TRP A 130 -6.10 4.65 -7.72
CA TRP A 130 -7.23 3.74 -7.59
C TRP A 130 -7.90 3.83 -6.21
N ALA A 131 -7.11 3.89 -5.14
CA ALA A 131 -7.60 4.05 -3.77
C ALA A 131 -8.41 5.35 -3.61
N ILE A 132 -7.90 6.48 -4.08
CA ILE A 132 -8.56 7.79 -4.01
C ILE A 132 -9.90 7.75 -4.76
N ARG A 133 -9.94 7.14 -5.95
CA ARG A 133 -11.19 6.97 -6.72
C ARG A 133 -12.21 6.14 -5.95
N GLN A 134 -11.79 5.02 -5.37
CA GLN A 134 -12.67 4.16 -4.56
C GLN A 134 -13.14 4.85 -3.25
N MET A 135 -12.29 5.65 -2.60
CA MET A 135 -12.69 6.44 -1.42
C MET A 135 -13.75 7.49 -1.78
N ASN A 136 -13.61 8.17 -2.91
CA ASN A 136 -14.63 9.11 -3.41
C ASN A 136 -15.96 8.40 -3.69
N TYR A 137 -15.93 7.16 -4.21
CA TYR A 137 -17.15 6.35 -4.34
C TYR A 137 -17.78 6.00 -3.01
N CYS A 138 -16.97 5.65 -2.01
CA CYS A 138 -17.47 5.40 -0.67
C CYS A 138 -18.06 6.68 -0.03
N LEU A 139 -17.49 7.87 -0.27
CA LEU A 139 -18.08 9.14 0.16
C LEU A 139 -19.44 9.38 -0.50
N ALA A 140 -19.57 9.11 -1.80
CA ALA A 140 -20.85 9.22 -2.49
C ALA A 140 -21.89 8.23 -1.91
N VAL A 141 -21.49 7.01 -1.57
CA VAL A 141 -22.35 6.03 -0.88
C VAL A 141 -22.77 6.54 0.50
N ILE A 142 -21.86 7.09 1.31
CA ILE A 142 -22.21 7.69 2.61
C ILE A 142 -23.21 8.85 2.41
N GLY A 143 -22.97 9.72 1.42
CA GLY A 143 -23.84 10.85 1.11
C GLY A 143 -25.23 10.44 0.57
N ALA A 144 -25.32 9.29 -0.10
CA ALA A 144 -26.56 8.75 -0.66
C ALA A 144 -27.32 7.82 0.33
N THR A 145 -26.85 7.68 1.56
CA THR A 145 -27.48 6.79 2.55
C THR A 145 -28.81 7.41 3.02
N PRO A 146 -29.96 6.79 2.75
CA PRO A 146 -31.25 7.34 3.14
C PRO A 146 -31.44 7.28 4.67
N THR A 147 -32.26 8.18 5.20
CA THR A 147 -32.75 8.09 6.57
C THR A 147 -33.94 7.16 6.60
N THR A 148 -33.82 6.04 7.32
CA THR A 148 -34.87 5.03 7.47
C THR A 148 -34.68 4.34 8.82
N ASP A 149 -35.78 3.90 9.45
CA ASP A 149 -35.75 3.08 10.67
C ASP A 149 -35.72 1.57 10.36
N ASP A 150 -35.78 1.19 9.08
CA ASP A 150 -35.65 -0.19 8.63
C ASP A 150 -34.23 -0.71 8.89
N LYS A 151 -34.08 -1.48 9.98
CA LYS A 151 -32.81 -2.06 10.42
C LYS A 151 -32.22 -3.04 9.42
N ASP A 152 -33.05 -3.77 8.68
CA ASP A 152 -32.55 -4.75 7.71
C ASP A 152 -32.00 -4.05 6.47
N PHE A 153 -32.68 -2.99 6.02
CA PHE A 153 -32.14 -2.09 4.99
C PHE A 153 -30.81 -1.46 5.45
N GLN A 154 -30.73 -0.90 6.66
CA GLN A 154 -29.51 -0.29 7.18
C GLN A 154 -28.33 -1.27 7.20
N ARG A 155 -28.56 -2.50 7.68
CA ARG A 155 -27.53 -3.55 7.70
C ARG A 155 -27.08 -3.93 6.30
N GLN A 156 -28.02 -4.13 5.37
CA GLN A 156 -27.72 -4.47 3.99
C GLN A 156 -26.93 -3.35 3.30
N TYR A 157 -27.38 -2.10 3.44
CA TYR A 157 -26.73 -0.93 2.87
C TYR A 157 -25.31 -0.77 3.42
N GLY A 158 -25.14 -0.85 4.74
CA GLY A 158 -23.83 -0.77 5.38
C GLY A 158 -22.88 -1.90 4.96
N SER A 159 -23.39 -3.12 4.75
CA SER A 159 -22.61 -4.24 4.21
C SER A 159 -22.11 -3.94 2.78
N LEU A 160 -22.97 -3.39 1.92
CA LEU A 160 -22.58 -2.98 0.57
C LEU A 160 -21.60 -1.80 0.58
N ALA A 161 -21.80 -0.81 1.45
CA ALA A 161 -20.86 0.29 1.64
C ALA A 161 -19.47 -0.20 2.08
N ALA A 162 -19.41 -1.21 2.97
CA ALA A 162 -18.16 -1.84 3.37
C ALA A 162 -17.46 -2.57 2.20
N GLN A 163 -18.21 -3.11 1.24
CA GLN A 163 -17.65 -3.72 0.02
C GLN A 163 -17.04 -2.69 -0.92
N VAL A 164 -17.41 -1.40 -0.81
CA VAL A 164 -16.73 -0.30 -1.52
C VAL A 164 -15.51 0.20 -0.74
N LEU A 165 -15.65 0.35 0.58
CA LEU A 165 -14.59 0.88 1.46
C LEU A 165 -13.38 -0.05 1.59
N ASN A 166 -13.60 -1.35 1.78
CA ASN A 166 -12.51 -2.30 2.06
C ASN A 166 -11.51 -2.41 0.89
N PRO A 167 -11.95 -2.53 -0.38
CA PRO A 167 -11.05 -2.44 -1.53
C PRO A 167 -10.30 -1.11 -1.58
N ALA A 168 -10.94 0.02 -1.28
CA ALA A 168 -10.29 1.34 -1.28
C ALA A 168 -9.07 1.39 -0.34
N LEU A 169 -9.25 0.93 0.90
CA LEU A 169 -8.19 0.90 1.90
C LEU A 169 -7.15 -0.20 1.63
N SER A 170 -7.55 -1.29 0.98
CA SER A 170 -6.62 -2.31 0.49
C SER A 170 -5.71 -1.77 -0.63
N SER A 171 -6.28 -0.99 -1.57
CA SER A 171 -5.54 -0.28 -2.62
C SER A 171 -4.56 0.73 -2.02
N PHE A 172 -5.01 1.53 -1.05
CA PHE A 172 -4.12 2.46 -0.34
C PHE A 172 -2.92 1.73 0.30
N ASN A 173 -3.18 0.62 0.99
CA ASN A 173 -2.13 -0.21 1.57
C ASN A 173 -1.21 -0.87 0.53
N ARG A 174 -1.67 -1.14 -0.71
CA ARG A 174 -0.80 -1.58 -1.81
C ARG A 174 0.12 -0.45 -2.27
N GLY A 175 -0.42 0.76 -2.43
CA GLY A 175 0.37 1.95 -2.75
C GLY A 175 1.50 2.17 -1.73
N VAL A 176 1.18 2.10 -0.44
CA VAL A 176 2.17 2.22 0.65
C VAL A 176 3.25 1.13 0.56
N ARG A 177 2.89 -0.10 0.21
CA ARG A 177 3.87 -1.18 0.00
C ARG A 177 4.80 -0.92 -1.18
N GLY A 178 4.32 -0.26 -2.23
CA GLY A 178 5.13 0.20 -3.35
C GLY A 178 6.35 1.01 -2.92
N TYR A 179 6.22 1.86 -1.89
CA TYR A 179 7.35 2.61 -1.33
C TYR A 179 8.43 1.72 -0.72
N TYR A 180 8.06 0.64 -0.02
CA TYR A 180 9.04 -0.29 0.58
C TYR A 180 9.84 -1.00 -0.52
N PHE A 181 9.18 -1.41 -1.60
CA PHE A 181 9.84 -2.03 -2.74
C PHE A 181 10.66 -1.04 -3.57
N ALA A 182 10.20 0.20 -3.72
CA ALA A 182 10.98 1.27 -4.34
C ALA A 182 12.25 1.59 -3.52
N LEU A 183 12.15 1.64 -2.19
CA LEU A 183 13.29 1.81 -1.30
C LEU A 183 14.26 0.62 -1.40
N ALA A 184 13.75 -0.61 -1.46
CA ALA A 184 14.58 -1.78 -1.69
C ALA A 184 15.28 -1.72 -3.07
N ALA A 185 14.58 -1.33 -4.13
CA ALA A 185 15.16 -1.11 -5.46
C ALA A 185 16.23 -0.01 -5.44
N ALA A 186 16.02 1.08 -4.71
CA ALA A 186 17.03 2.13 -4.53
C ALA A 186 18.31 1.60 -3.86
N ALA A 187 18.19 0.65 -2.92
CA ALA A 187 19.35 0.05 -2.26
C ALA A 187 20.26 -0.74 -3.22
N TRP A 188 19.78 -1.08 -4.43
CA TRP A 188 20.60 -1.70 -5.46
C TRP A 188 21.75 -0.81 -5.93
N LEU A 189 21.62 0.50 -5.80
CA LEU A 189 22.70 1.47 -6.04
C LEU A 189 23.96 1.20 -5.18
N PHE A 190 23.80 0.54 -4.03
CA PHE A 190 24.89 0.14 -3.12
C PHE A 190 25.43 -1.27 -3.40
N GLY A 191 24.91 -1.95 -4.43
CA GLY A 191 25.30 -3.28 -4.87
C GLY A 191 24.27 -4.38 -4.58
N PRO A 192 24.49 -5.60 -5.09
CA PRO A 192 23.52 -6.69 -5.04
C PRO A 192 23.23 -7.19 -3.62
N ALA A 193 24.23 -7.16 -2.72
CA ALA A 193 24.03 -7.57 -1.32
C ALA A 193 23.10 -6.60 -0.57
N ALA A 194 23.28 -5.30 -0.76
CA ALA A 194 22.41 -4.27 -0.17
C ALA A 194 20.98 -4.37 -0.72
N PHE A 195 20.86 -4.60 -2.03
CA PHE A 195 19.57 -4.83 -2.68
C PHE A 195 18.80 -6.01 -2.07
N LEU A 196 19.44 -7.17 -1.99
CA LEU A 196 18.82 -8.39 -1.48
C LEU A 196 18.46 -8.23 0.00
N THR A 197 19.36 -7.64 0.79
CA THR A 197 19.12 -7.37 2.22
C THR A 197 17.92 -6.44 2.42
N ALA A 198 17.86 -5.33 1.66
CA ALA A 198 16.75 -4.40 1.74
C ALA A 198 15.42 -5.04 1.29
N THR A 199 15.45 -5.91 0.29
CA THR A 199 14.28 -6.66 -0.19
C THR A 199 13.75 -7.60 0.90
N LEU A 200 14.62 -8.41 1.50
CA LEU A 200 14.24 -9.33 2.58
C LEU A 200 13.78 -8.57 3.82
N ALA A 201 14.46 -7.48 4.18
CA ALA A 201 14.07 -6.62 5.30
C ALA A 201 12.70 -5.98 5.07
N ALA A 202 12.40 -5.52 3.84
CA ALA A 202 11.09 -4.98 3.50
C ALA A 202 9.98 -6.03 3.69
N VAL A 203 10.17 -7.25 3.20
CA VAL A 203 9.20 -8.35 3.38
C VAL A 203 9.04 -8.70 4.86
N ALA A 204 10.14 -8.88 5.59
CA ALA A 204 10.10 -9.22 7.01
C ALA A 204 9.39 -8.15 7.84
N LEU A 205 9.67 -6.87 7.57
CA LEU A 205 9.03 -5.74 8.23
C LEU A 205 7.54 -5.68 7.91
N LEU A 206 7.15 -5.82 6.64
CA LEU A 206 5.74 -5.79 6.26
C LEU A 206 4.97 -6.97 6.88
N PHE A 207 5.54 -8.17 6.87
CA PHE A 207 4.94 -9.35 7.47
C PHE A 207 4.81 -9.22 8.99
N SER A 208 5.86 -8.75 9.67
CA SER A 208 5.85 -8.49 11.11
C SER A 208 4.77 -7.49 11.50
N ARG A 209 4.65 -6.37 10.76
CA ARG A 209 3.62 -5.35 11.01
C ARG A 209 2.21 -5.87 10.81
N GLN A 210 1.99 -6.76 9.84
CA GLN A 210 0.68 -7.36 9.57
C GLN A 210 0.23 -8.34 10.65
N ARG A 211 1.15 -9.11 11.24
CA ARG A 211 0.81 -10.28 12.07
C ARG A 211 1.17 -10.15 13.55
N HIS A 212 2.31 -9.55 13.87
CA HIS A 212 2.90 -9.56 15.21
C HIS A 212 2.85 -8.21 15.92
N SER A 213 2.27 -7.18 15.29
CA SER A 213 2.15 -5.87 15.94
C SER A 213 1.17 -5.91 17.11
N PRO A 214 1.41 -5.14 18.20
CA PRO A 214 0.44 -5.01 19.29
C PRO A 214 -0.94 -4.57 18.79
N THR A 215 -0.97 -3.70 17.78
CA THR A 215 -2.19 -3.26 17.10
C THR A 215 -2.90 -4.42 16.41
N ALA A 216 -2.18 -5.33 15.73
CA ALA A 216 -2.80 -6.50 15.12
C ALA A 216 -3.49 -7.40 16.16
N ARG A 217 -2.89 -7.56 17.35
CA ARG A 217 -3.53 -8.30 18.46
C ARG A 217 -4.79 -7.60 18.95
N ALA A 218 -4.72 -6.30 19.24
CA ALA A 218 -5.86 -5.53 19.72
C ALA A 218 -7.03 -5.51 18.72
N ILE A 219 -6.75 -5.37 17.41
CA ILE A 219 -7.78 -5.42 16.37
C ILE A 219 -8.40 -6.81 16.25
N ARG A 220 -7.61 -7.89 16.43
CA ARG A 220 -8.13 -9.26 16.43
C ARG A 220 -9.05 -9.51 17.63
N GLU A 221 -8.71 -9.00 18.80
CA GLU A 221 -9.58 -9.05 19.98
C GLU A 221 -10.88 -8.27 19.75
N LEU A 222 -10.78 -7.05 19.21
CA LEU A 222 -11.94 -6.23 18.85
C LEU A 222 -12.85 -6.93 17.83
N ARG A 223 -12.28 -7.57 16.82
CA ARG A 223 -13.02 -8.40 15.85
C ARG A 223 -13.83 -9.47 16.59
N GLY A 224 -13.21 -10.19 17.53
CA GLY A 224 -13.91 -11.21 18.31
C GLY A 224 -15.08 -10.67 19.14
N VAL A 225 -15.01 -9.41 19.60
CA VAL A 225 -16.12 -8.74 20.27
C VAL A 225 -17.26 -8.42 19.30
N LEU A 226 -16.92 -7.89 18.11
CA LEU A 226 -17.91 -7.54 17.08
C LEU A 226 -18.64 -8.78 16.53
N GLU A 227 -17.92 -9.87 16.27
CA GLU A 227 -18.50 -11.12 15.77
C GLU A 227 -19.46 -11.75 16.79
N LYS A 228 -19.13 -11.72 18.10
CA LYS A 228 -20.01 -12.21 19.16
C LYS A 228 -21.30 -11.42 19.33
N ARG A 229 -21.28 -10.14 18.96
CA ARG A 229 -22.46 -9.26 19.04
C ARG A 229 -23.47 -9.53 17.92
N GLY A 230 -23.07 -10.26 16.87
CA GLY A 230 -23.91 -10.50 15.69
C GLY A 230 -23.99 -9.29 14.76
N ASP A 231 -23.06 -8.33 14.89
CA ASP A 231 -22.96 -7.16 14.01
C ASP A 231 -22.22 -7.49 12.73
#